data_AF-A0A3D5VG27-F1
#
_entry.id   AF-A0A3D5VG27-F1
#
_cell.length_a   1.000
_cell.length_b   1.000
_cell.length_c   1.000
_cell.angle_alpha   90.00
_cell.angle_beta   90.00
_cell.angle_gamma   90.00
#
_symmetry.space_group_name_H-M   'P 1'
#
loop_
_entity.id
_entity.type
_entity.pdbx_description
1 polymer ?
#
loop_
_entity_poly.entity_id
_entity_poly.type
_entity_poly.pdbx_seq_one_letter_code
_entity_poly.pdbx_strand_id
1 'polypeptide(L)' 'SEYDDAKQEQAFVEGRVFYLEKTLRNARVLEDDEITTEKVGIGSIVLLRDLEYNEELEYTIVSSAEANPNDNK' A
#
# COMPACT_ATOMS: atom_id res chain seq x y z
N SER A 1 -19.51 15.36 26.74
CA SER A 1 -18.04 15.35 26.60
C SER A 1 -17.54 13.93 26.45
N GLU A 2 -17.30 13.15 27.51
CA GLU A 2 -16.73 11.78 27.34
C GLU A 2 -17.61 10.82 26.53
N TYR A 3 -18.94 10.90 26.67
CA TYR A 3 -19.89 10.15 25.84
C TYR A 3 -19.91 10.60 24.38
N ASP A 4 -19.74 11.91 24.12
CA ASP A 4 -19.73 12.46 22.76
C ASP A 4 -18.42 12.11 22.05
N ASP A 5 -17.31 12.17 22.79
CA ASP A 5 -15.99 11.78 22.32
C ASP A 5 -15.94 10.28 21.99
N ALA A 6 -16.49 9.43 22.88
CA ALA A 6 -16.61 7.99 22.64
C ALA A 6 -17.49 7.68 21.41
N LYS A 7 -18.56 8.43 21.19
CA LYS A 7 -19.43 8.28 20.02
C LYS A 7 -18.73 8.73 18.73
N GLN A 8 -17.90 9.75 18.80
CA GLN A 8 -17.10 10.22 17.67
C GLN A 8 -15.99 9.21 17.30
N GLU A 9 -15.33 8.63 18.30
CA GLU A 9 -14.35 7.57 18.11
C GLU A 9 -15.00 6.30 17.53
N GLN A 10 -16.18 5.92 18.02
CA GLN A 10 -16.96 4.83 17.43
C GLN A 10 -17.27 5.08 15.94
N ALA A 11 -17.73 6.27 15.58
CA ALA A 11 -18.02 6.61 14.18
C ALA A 11 -16.77 6.56 13.29
N PHE A 12 -15.61 6.96 13.81
CA PHE A 12 -14.35 6.84 13.09
C PHE A 12 -13.94 5.37 12.87
N VAL A 13 -14.07 4.54 13.91
CA VAL A 13 -13.79 3.10 13.83
C VAL A 13 -14.73 2.42 12.84
N GLU A 14 -16.03 2.69 12.91
CA GLU A 14 -17.02 2.15 11.96
C GLU A 14 -16.74 2.59 10.52
N GLY A 15 -16.32 3.85 10.32
CA GLY A 15 -15.88 4.35 9.01
C GLY A 15 -14.65 3.60 8.48
N ARG A 16 -13.69 3.28 9.35
CA ARG A 16 -12.50 2.50 9.00
C ARG A 16 -12.86 1.05 8.68
N VAL A 17 -13.77 0.43 9.43
CA VAL A 17 -14.29 -0.91 9.15
C VAL A 17 -14.95 -0.95 7.77
N PHE A 18 -15.86 -0.02 7.49
CA PHE A 18 -16.53 0.07 6.19
C PHE A 18 -15.55 0.22 5.02
N TYR A 19 -14.54 1.07 5.18
CA TYR A 19 -13.50 1.25 4.17
C TYR A 19 -12.74 -0.06 3.92
N LEU A 20 -12.29 -0.74 4.98
CA LEU A 20 -11.56 -2.01 4.88
C LEU A 20 -12.41 -3.11 4.22
N GLU A 21 -13.67 -3.25 4.61
CA GLU A 21 -14.59 -4.22 4.01
C GLU A 21 -14.77 -3.98 2.51
N LYS A 22 -14.89 -2.72 2.10
CA LYS A 22 -15.00 -2.36 0.68
C LYS A 22 -13.72 -2.66 -0.08
N THR A 23 -12.57 -2.35 0.49
CA THR A 23 -11.26 -2.64 -0.13
C THR A 23 -11.07 -4.15 -0.28
N LEU A 24 -11.30 -4.94 0.77
CA LEU A 24 -11.17 -6.40 0.74
C LEU A 24 -12.12 -7.05 -0.27
N ARG A 25 -13.36 -6.56 -0.37
CA ARG A 25 -14.35 -7.10 -1.33
C ARG A 25 -13.92 -6.94 -2.79
N ASN A 26 -13.17 -5.88 -3.10
CA ASN A 26 -12.73 -5.57 -4.46
C ASN A 26 -11.26 -5.93 -4.70
N ALA A 27 -10.55 -6.41 -3.69
CA ALA A 27 -9.14 -6.77 -3.80
C ALA A 27 -9.00 -8.01 -4.69
N ARG A 28 -8.00 -7.97 -5.58
CA ARG A 28 -7.54 -9.14 -6.33
C ARG A 28 -6.14 -9.47 -5.84
N VAL A 29 -5.95 -10.70 -5.40
CA VAL A 29 -4.62 -11.22 -5.04
C VAL A 29 -3.91 -11.56 -6.34
N LEU A 30 -2.68 -11.09 -6.50
CA LEU A 30 -1.78 -11.48 -7.60
C LEU A 30 -1.03 -12.73 -7.15
N GLU A 31 -0.96 -13.74 -8.01
CA GLU A 31 -0.12 -14.92 -7.80
C GLU A 31 1.29 -14.67 -8.37
N ASP A 32 2.31 -15.33 -7.83
CA ASP A 32 3.72 -15.08 -8.17
C ASP A 32 4.02 -15.32 -9.67
N ASP A 33 3.25 -16.19 -10.33
CA ASP A 33 3.35 -16.49 -11.76
C ASP A 33 2.73 -15.40 -12.66
N GLU A 34 1.87 -14.54 -12.11
CA GLU A 34 1.38 -13.33 -12.79
C GLU A 34 2.42 -12.19 -12.77
N ILE A 35 3.43 -12.27 -11.90
CA ILE A 35 4.47 -11.22 -11.74
C ILE A 35 5.68 -11.56 -12.62
N THR A 36 5.67 -11.07 -13.86
CA THR A 36 6.78 -11.27 -14.80
C THR A 36 7.91 -10.26 -14.54
N THR A 37 9.17 -10.67 -14.65
CA THR A 37 10.33 -9.75 -14.61
C THR A 37 10.59 -9.04 -15.94
N GLU A 38 9.83 -9.37 -17.00
CA GLU A 38 9.98 -8.76 -18.33
C GLU A 38 9.43 -7.33 -18.38
N LYS A 39 8.47 -7.00 -17.50
CA LYS A 39 7.87 -5.68 -17.39
C LYS A 39 7.68 -5.32 -15.92
N VAL A 40 8.02 -4.09 -15.57
CA VAL A 40 7.78 -3.56 -14.22
C VAL A 40 6.28 -3.36 -14.03
N GLY A 41 5.71 -3.97 -12.99
CA GLY A 41 4.29 -3.90 -12.64
C GLY A 41 4.07 -3.90 -11.12
N ILE A 42 2.80 -3.94 -10.70
CA ILE A 42 2.45 -4.03 -9.27
C ILE A 42 3.03 -5.32 -8.69
N GLY A 43 3.70 -5.22 -7.54
CA GLY A 43 4.43 -6.30 -6.88
C GLY A 43 5.89 -6.44 -7.32
N SER A 44 6.34 -5.70 -8.34
CA SER A 44 7.75 -5.74 -8.77
C SER A 44 8.66 -5.04 -7.78
N ILE A 45 9.81 -5.65 -7.48
CA ILE A 45 10.92 -5.00 -6.77
C ILE A 45 11.94 -4.55 -7.82
N VAL A 46 12.31 -3.27 -7.79
CA VAL A 46 13.22 -2.66 -8.76
C VAL A 46 14.41 -2.03 -8.05
N LEU A 47 15.60 -2.24 -8.61
CA LEU A 47 16.83 -1.59 -8.17
C LEU A 47 17.13 -0.42 -9.12
N LEU A 48 17.15 0.79 -8.60
CA LEU A 48 17.46 2.02 -9.31
C LEU A 48 18.88 2.45 -8.97
N ARG A 49 19.66 2.87 -9.96
CA ARG A 49 20.95 3.50 -9.73
C ARG A 49 20.85 5.00 -9.94
N ASP A 50 21.05 5.76 -8.86
CA ASP A 50 21.18 7.21 -8.91
C ASP A 50 22.54 7.55 -9.54
N LEU A 51 22.52 8.27 -10.67
CA LEU A 51 23.75 8.63 -11.41
C LEU A 51 24.43 9.89 -10.86
N GLU A 52 23.74 10.69 -10.06
CA GLU A 52 24.26 11.92 -9.45
C GLU A 52 25.04 11.59 -8.18
N TYR A 53 24.48 10.71 -7.35
CA TYR A 53 25.09 10.28 -6.08
C TYR A 53 25.81 8.93 -6.17
N ASN A 54 25.67 8.21 -7.30
CA ASN A 54 26.22 6.87 -7.52
C ASN A 54 25.78 5.86 -6.44
N GLU A 55 24.51 5.96 -6.03
CA GLU A 55 23.86 5.11 -5.04
C GLU A 55 22.87 4.14 -5.70
N GLU A 56 22.65 2.98 -5.07
CA GLU A 56 21.63 2.02 -5.48
C GLU A 56 20.47 2.06 -4.49
N LEU A 57 19.25 2.18 -5.01
CA LEU A 57 18.01 2.32 -4.25
C LEU A 57 17.04 1.22 -4.66
N GLU A 58 16.51 0.48 -3.70
CA GLU A 58 15.50 -0.56 -3.92
C GLU A 58 14.11 -0.01 -3.65
N TYR A 59 13.17 -0.25 -4.58
CA TYR A 59 11.77 0.14 -4.46
C TYR A 59 10.84 -1.03 -4.78
N THR A 60 9.72 -1.11 -4.08
CA THR A 60 8.61 -1.99 -4.45
C THR A 60 7.51 -1.18 -5.11
N ILE A 61 7.05 -1.63 -6.27
CA ILE A 61 5.92 -1.00 -6.96
C ILE A 61 4.63 -1.54 -6.34
N VAL A 62 3.91 -0.70 -5.58
CA VAL A 62 2.64 -1.07 -4.96
C VAL A 62 1.48 -0.20 -5.46
N SER A 63 0.26 -0.55 -5.07
CA SER A 63 -0.92 0.26 -5.34
C SER A 63 -0.95 1.51 -4.45
N SER A 64 -1.68 2.57 -4.85
CA SER A 64 -1.82 3.78 -4.04
C SER A 64 -2.41 3.54 -2.64
N ALA A 65 -3.14 2.43 -2.46
CA ALA A 65 -3.70 2.04 -1.18
C ALA A 65 -2.66 1.41 -0.21
N GLU A 66 -1.53 0.95 -0.74
CA GLU A 66 -0.49 0.20 -0.01
C GLU A 66 0.82 0.98 0.11
N ALA A 67 0.87 2.21 -0.43
CA ALA A 67 2.04 3.05 -0.40
C ALA A 67 2.44 3.41 1.04
N ASN A 68 3.67 3.06 1.40
CA ASN A 68 4.35 3.44 2.63
C ASN A 68 5.82 3.83 2.33
N PRO A 69 6.08 5.14 2.11
CA PRO A 69 7.41 5.62 1.75
C PRO A 69 8.51 5.30 2.76
N ASN A 70 8.17 5.05 4.02
CA ASN A 70 9.15 4.68 5.05
C ASN A 70 9.67 3.25 4.87
N ASP A 71 8.92 2.39 4.19
CA ASP A 71 9.26 0.98 3.96
C ASP A 71 9.68 0.71 2.50
N ASN A 72 9.95 1.75 1.70
CA ASN A 72 10.24 1.67 0.26
C ASN A 72 9.11 0.99 -0.55
N LYS A 73 7.85 1.21 -0.13
CA LYS A 73 6.64 0.74 -0.80
C LYS A 73 5.75 1.92 -1.14
#